data_AF-A0A497PG35-F1
#
_entry.id   AF-A0A497PG35-F1
#
_cell.length_a   1.000
_cell.length_b   1.000
_cell.length_c   1.000
_cell.angle_alpha   90.00
_cell.angle_beta   90.00
_cell.angle_gamma   90.00
#
_symmetry.space_group_name_H-M   'P 1'
#
loop_
_entity.id
_entity.type
_entity.pdbx_description
1 polymer ?
#
loop_
_entity_poly.entity_id
_entity_poly.type
_entity_poly.pdbx_seq_one_letter_code
_entity_poly.pdbx_strand_id
1 'polypeptide(L)'
;MQFLIVNAGVRYWEDGTINGKEDEDGSITPCKELDRWKPIIDIDRGEILNWTLGVKAEIHYKVCDDGIYILQDSDSNDIKTIEDYVPSILCPKDNGYGDYIIMDIDEAGFIKDWKGDLTDFYDEDED
;
A
#
# COMPACT_ATOMS: atom_id res chain seq x y z
N MET A 1 13.00 -7.31 11.35
CA MET A 1 11.72 -7.35 10.63
C MET A 1 11.07 -6.00 10.82
N GLN A 2 10.63 -5.40 9.72
CA GLN A 2 9.96 -4.11 9.72
C GLN A 2 8.62 -4.27 9.00
N PHE A 3 7.66 -3.44 9.38
CA PHE A 3 6.33 -3.46 8.79
C PHE A 3 5.97 -2.07 8.29
N LEU A 4 5.28 -2.02 7.15
CA LEU A 4 4.61 -0.81 6.70
C LEU A 4 3.13 -0.91 7.04
N ILE A 5 2.68 -0.01 7.92
CA ILE A 5 1.28 0.17 8.22
C ILE A 5 0.73 1.24 7.29
N VAL A 6 -0.14 0.82 6.38
CA VAL A 6 -0.75 1.73 5.40
C VAL A 6 -2.11 2.16 5.92
N ASN A 7 -2.45 3.42 5.69
CA ASN A 7 -3.79 3.94 5.93
C ASN A 7 -4.12 5.01 4.88
N ALA A 8 -4.56 4.56 3.71
CA ALA A 8 -4.77 5.43 2.54
C ALA A 8 -6.25 5.72 2.31
N GLY A 9 -6.62 7.01 2.22
CA GLY A 9 -7.92 7.47 1.77
C GLY A 9 -8.03 7.36 0.25
N VAL A 10 -8.55 6.22 -0.22
CA VAL A 10 -8.64 5.93 -1.66
C VAL A 10 -9.83 6.64 -2.26
N ARG A 11 -9.57 7.40 -3.33
CA ARG A 11 -10.58 8.18 -4.04
C ARG A 11 -11.21 7.44 -5.22
N TYR A 12 -10.42 6.67 -5.95
CA TYR A 12 -10.83 5.93 -7.14
C TYR A 12 -10.49 4.45 -6.95
N TRP A 13 -11.47 3.68 -6.51
CA TRP A 13 -11.34 2.23 -6.30
C TRP A 13 -11.48 1.47 -7.64
N GLU A 14 -12.29 2.03 -8.53
CA GLU A 14 -12.64 1.51 -9.85
C GLU A 14 -11.44 1.41 -10.82
N ASP A 15 -10.36 2.16 -10.55
CA ASP A 15 -9.14 2.14 -11.37
C ASP A 15 -8.31 0.85 -11.13
N GLY A 16 -8.62 0.11 -10.07
CA GLY A 16 -8.07 -1.22 -9.79
C GLY A 16 -9.04 -2.36 -10.13
N THR A 17 -8.51 -3.59 -10.14
CA THR A 17 -9.33 -4.80 -10.28
C THR A 17 -9.07 -5.80 -9.16
N ILE A 18 -10.13 -6.43 -8.68
CA ILE A 18 -10.11 -7.54 -7.72
C ILE A 18 -10.63 -8.79 -8.43
N ASN A 19 -9.80 -9.83 -8.52
CA ASN A 19 -10.07 -11.04 -9.30
C ASN A 19 -10.52 -10.74 -10.75
N GLY A 20 -9.91 -9.71 -11.36
CA GLY A 20 -10.19 -9.27 -12.73
C GLY A 20 -11.51 -8.52 -12.89
N LYS A 21 -12.14 -8.06 -11.81
CA LYS A 21 -13.34 -7.21 -11.83
C LYS A 21 -13.01 -5.84 -11.24
N GLU A 22 -13.47 -4.78 -11.89
CA GLU A 22 -13.46 -3.44 -11.31
C GLU A 22 -14.29 -3.42 -10.01
N ASP A 23 -13.87 -2.62 -9.05
CA ASP A 23 -14.50 -2.47 -7.74
C ASP A 23 -14.95 -1.02 -7.55
N GLU A 24 -16.17 -0.70 -7.98
CA GLU A 24 -16.70 0.67 -8.06
C GLU A 24 -16.60 1.45 -6.74
N ASP A 25 -16.70 0.76 -5.60
CA ASP A 25 -16.75 1.38 -4.28
C ASP A 25 -15.77 0.77 -3.27
N GLY A 26 -14.89 -0.12 -3.72
CA GLY A 26 -13.95 -0.85 -2.87
C GLY A 26 -14.59 -2.00 -2.06
N SER A 27 -15.88 -2.31 -2.24
CA SER A 27 -16.61 -3.27 -1.40
C SER A 27 -16.07 -4.70 -1.41
N ILE A 28 -15.33 -5.07 -2.45
CA ILE A 28 -14.69 -6.40 -2.57
C ILE A 28 -13.18 -6.36 -2.34
N THR A 29 -12.61 -5.17 -2.11
CA THR A 29 -11.18 -4.97 -1.90
C THR A 29 -10.75 -5.45 -0.50
N PRO A 30 -9.79 -6.39 -0.40
CA PRO A 30 -9.22 -6.79 0.88
C PRO A 30 -8.56 -5.60 1.61
N CYS A 31 -8.51 -5.69 2.94
CA CYS A 31 -7.93 -4.67 3.82
C CYS A 31 -8.66 -3.31 3.80
N LYS A 32 -9.83 -3.20 3.16
CA LYS A 32 -10.66 -2.01 3.25
C LYS A 32 -11.34 -1.91 4.61
N GLU A 33 -11.22 -0.74 5.23
CA GLU A 33 -11.98 -0.36 6.41
C GLU A 33 -12.64 0.99 6.15
N LEU A 34 -13.97 1.00 6.11
CA LEU A 34 -14.77 2.18 5.72
C LEU A 34 -14.36 2.69 4.34
N ASP A 35 -13.74 3.87 4.28
CA ASP A 35 -13.26 4.57 3.10
C ASP A 35 -11.74 4.46 2.93
N ARG A 36 -11.06 3.66 3.75
CA ARG A 36 -9.59 3.56 3.74
C ARG A 36 -9.08 2.18 3.38
N TRP A 37 -7.96 2.13 2.69
CA TRP A 37 -7.21 0.89 2.44
C TRP A 37 -6.09 0.76 3.48
N LYS A 38 -6.13 -0.34 4.27
CA LYS A 38 -5.25 -0.54 5.42
C LYS A 38 -4.49 -1.88 5.43
N PRO A 39 -3.67 -2.17 4.40
CA PRO A 39 -2.79 -3.33 4.44
C PRO A 39 -1.66 -3.14 5.47
N ILE A 40 -1.23 -4.27 6.06
CA ILE A 40 -0.03 -4.38 6.88
C ILE A 40 0.99 -5.18 6.09
N ILE A 41 2.10 -4.54 5.68
CA ILE A 41 3.07 -5.13 4.77
C ILE A 41 4.33 -5.52 5.52
N ASP A 42 4.75 -6.78 5.42
CA ASP A 42 6.10 -7.23 5.80
C ASP A 42 7.10 -6.71 4.77
N ILE A 43 7.97 -5.78 5.18
CA ILE A 43 8.93 -5.11 4.30
C ILE A 43 9.92 -6.11 3.70
N ASP A 44 10.39 -7.09 4.47
CA ASP A 44 11.42 -8.02 4.05
C ASP A 44 10.88 -9.00 2.99
N ARG A 45 9.59 -9.33 3.07
CA ARG A 45 8.95 -10.35 2.22
C ARG A 45 8.10 -9.79 1.09
N GLY A 46 7.65 -8.54 1.20
CA GLY A 46 6.64 -7.98 0.29
C GLY A 46 5.30 -8.69 0.42
N GLU A 47 4.94 -9.12 1.64
CA GLU A 47 3.71 -9.86 1.94
C GLU A 47 2.73 -8.97 2.72
N ILE A 48 1.49 -8.89 2.27
CA ILE A 48 0.41 -8.24 3.01
C ILE A 48 -0.18 -9.23 4.01
N LEU A 49 0.12 -9.03 5.29
CA LEU A 49 -0.18 -9.99 6.37
C LEU A 49 -1.67 -10.16 6.66
N ASN A 50 -2.47 -9.13 6.38
CA ASN A 50 -3.92 -9.12 6.55
C ASN A 50 -4.67 -9.24 5.21
N TRP A 51 -4.02 -9.80 4.18
CA TRP A 51 -4.65 -10.04 2.89
C TRP A 51 -5.67 -11.18 2.94
N THR A 52 -6.71 -11.09 2.12
CA THR A 52 -7.67 -12.19 1.98
C THR A 52 -7.11 -13.24 1.03
N LEU A 53 -6.75 -14.42 1.56
CA LEU A 53 -6.22 -15.53 0.75
C LEU A 53 -7.18 -15.95 -0.37
N GLY A 54 -6.62 -16.23 -1.54
CA GLY A 54 -7.37 -16.57 -2.75
C GLY A 54 -7.85 -15.36 -3.56
N VAL A 55 -7.57 -14.13 -3.11
CA VAL A 55 -7.89 -12.90 -3.84
C VAL A 55 -6.66 -12.38 -4.56
N LYS A 56 -6.75 -12.22 -5.87
CA LYS A 56 -5.76 -11.53 -6.69
C LYS A 56 -6.20 -10.08 -6.92
N ALA A 57 -5.26 -9.13 -6.95
CA ALA A 57 -5.58 -7.74 -7.25
C ALA A 57 -4.57 -7.08 -8.20
N GLU A 58 -5.06 -6.15 -9.01
CA GLU A 58 -4.27 -5.17 -9.76
C GLU A 58 -4.69 -3.80 -9.25
N ILE A 59 -3.83 -3.17 -8.45
CA ILE A 59 -4.12 -1.93 -7.74
C ILE A 59 -3.63 -0.73 -8.55
N HIS A 60 -4.49 0.29 -8.65
CA HIS A 60 -4.17 1.60 -9.20
C HIS A 60 -5.00 2.67 -8.48
N TYR A 61 -4.74 2.87 -7.19
CA TYR A 61 -5.57 3.73 -6.36
C TYR A 61 -5.02 5.14 -6.31
N LYS A 62 -5.85 6.13 -6.65
CA LYS A 62 -5.55 7.52 -6.36
C LYS A 62 -5.78 7.82 -4.88
N VAL A 63 -4.76 8.37 -4.25
CA VAL A 63 -4.79 9.00 -2.92
C VAL A 63 -4.57 10.50 -3.15
N CYS A 64 -5.34 11.36 -2.48
CA CYS A 64 -5.29 12.81 -2.70
C CYS A 64 -5.00 13.50 -1.37
N ASP A 65 -3.71 13.57 -1.01
CA ASP A 65 -3.22 14.15 0.24
C ASP A 65 -3.99 13.63 1.47
N ASP A 66 -4.22 12.31 1.49
CA ASP A 66 -4.95 11.62 2.56
C ASP A 66 -4.33 10.24 2.83
N GLY A 67 -3.01 10.21 2.91
CA GLY A 67 -2.23 9.02 3.24
C GLY A 67 -1.60 9.13 4.62
N ILE A 68 -1.55 8.02 5.36
CA ILE A 68 -0.70 7.87 6.54
C ILE A 68 0.04 6.54 6.38
N TYR A 69 1.37 6.60 6.41
CA TYR A 69 2.24 5.46 6.16
C TYR A 69 3.27 5.37 7.28
N ILE A 70 3.20 4.32 8.09
CA ILE A 70 4.02 4.19 9.30
C ILE A 70 4.97 3.01 9.13
N LEU A 71 6.27 3.26 9.17
CA LEU A 71 7.29 2.23 9.26
C LEU A 71 7.43 1.82 10.73
N GLN A 72 7.17 0.55 11.04
CA GLN A 72 7.25 -0.01 12.39
C GLN A 72 8.35 -1.06 12.50
N ASP A 73 8.92 -1.21 13.71
CA ASP A 73 9.77 -2.34 14.06
C ASP A 73 8.96 -3.59 14.45
N SER A 74 9.66 -4.67 14.81
CA SER A 74 9.04 -5.94 15.20
C SER A 74 8.26 -5.90 16.52
N ASP A 75 8.48 -4.88 17.35
CA ASP A 75 7.80 -4.67 18.63
C ASP A 75 6.63 -3.68 18.49
N SER A 76 6.25 -3.34 17.24
CA SER A 76 5.22 -2.37 16.89
C SER A 76 5.52 -0.94 17.35
N ASN A 77 6.80 -0.59 17.50
CA ASN A 77 7.17 0.82 17.70
C ASN A 77 7.26 1.53 16.35
N ASP A 78 6.72 2.74 16.29
CA ASP A 78 6.82 3.61 15.12
C ASP A 78 8.27 4.11 14.97
N ILE A 79 8.88 3.82 13.82
CA ILE A 79 10.23 4.29 13.45
C ILE A 79 10.11 5.63 12.73
N LYS A 80 9.23 5.71 11.73
CA LYS A 80 9.00 6.88 10.86
C LYS A 80 7.55 6.90 10.36
N THR A 81 7.08 8.11 10.07
CA THR A 81 5.75 8.34 9.49
C THR A 81 5.89 9.27 8.30
N ILE A 82 5.23 8.92 7.20
CA ILE A 82 4.96 9.79 6.06
C ILE A 82 3.46 10.08 6.06
N GLU A 83 3.11 11.34 5.88
CA GLU A 83 1.72 11.80 5.76
C GLU A 83 1.50 12.43 4.37
N ASP A 84 0.24 12.45 3.95
CA ASP A 84 -0.25 13.01 2.69
C ASP A 84 0.18 12.24 1.43
N TYR A 85 1.46 12.33 1.02
CA TYR A 85 1.95 11.76 -0.23
C TYR A 85 2.17 10.24 -0.14
N VAL A 86 1.89 9.52 -1.23
CA VAL A 86 2.13 8.08 -1.36
C VAL A 86 3.63 7.80 -1.51
N PRO A 87 4.26 7.02 -0.61
CA PRO A 87 5.66 6.65 -0.75
C PRO A 87 5.88 5.69 -1.92
N SER A 88 7.02 5.84 -2.59
CA SER A 88 7.46 5.10 -3.78
C SER A 88 7.50 3.58 -3.58
N ILE A 89 7.67 3.11 -2.34
CA ILE A 89 7.60 1.68 -1.99
C ILE A 89 6.25 1.04 -2.33
N LEU A 90 5.16 1.83 -2.36
CA LEU A 90 3.81 1.37 -2.74
C LEU A 90 3.57 1.42 -4.27
N CYS A 91 4.61 1.67 -5.05
CA CYS A 91 4.58 1.81 -6.51
C CYS A 91 5.50 0.81 -7.26
N PRO A 92 5.56 -0.49 -6.89
CA PRO A 92 6.48 -1.44 -7.54
C PRO A 92 6.16 -1.70 -9.03
N LYS A 93 4.93 -1.42 -9.49
CA LYS A 93 4.49 -1.68 -10.87
C LYS A 93 4.75 -0.52 -11.83
N ASP A 94 4.57 0.72 -11.38
CA ASP A 94 4.82 1.94 -12.16
C ASP A 94 4.95 3.16 -11.23
N ASN A 95 5.45 4.28 -11.73
CA ASN A 95 5.63 5.51 -10.96
C ASN A 95 4.28 6.15 -10.57
N GLY A 96 4.02 6.25 -9.27
CA GLY A 96 2.80 6.86 -8.72
C GLY A 96 2.85 8.38 -8.50
N TYR A 97 3.99 9.04 -8.73
CA TYR A 97 4.16 10.50 -8.59
C TYR A 97 3.68 11.10 -7.26
N GLY A 98 3.68 10.31 -6.18
CA GLY A 98 3.19 10.72 -4.85
C GLY A 98 1.66 10.68 -4.68
N ASP A 99 0.91 10.39 -5.74
CA ASP A 99 -0.56 10.44 -5.76
C ASP A 99 -1.21 9.07 -5.87
N TYR A 100 -0.47 8.05 -6.31
CA TYR A 100 -1.03 6.75 -6.65
C TYR A 100 -0.32 5.62 -5.95
N ILE A 101 -1.09 4.62 -5.53
CA ILE A 101 -0.62 3.29 -5.18
C ILE A 101 -0.78 2.42 -6.42
N ILE A 102 0.32 1.81 -6.90
CA ILE A 102 0.34 1.06 -8.16
C ILE A 102 1.10 -0.26 -7.97
N MET A 103 0.37 -1.38 -7.86
CA MET A 103 0.96 -2.70 -7.61
C MET A 103 0.08 -3.87 -8.06
N ASP A 104 0.67 -5.03 -8.29
CA ASP A 104 -0.05 -6.29 -8.46
C ASP A 104 0.14 -7.16 -7.22
N ILE A 105 -0.93 -7.78 -6.73
CA ILE A 105 -0.93 -8.65 -5.55
C ILE A 105 -1.46 -10.02 -5.95
N ASP A 106 -0.72 -11.07 -5.60
CA ASP A 106 -1.12 -12.46 -5.89
C ASP A 106 -2.14 -13.00 -4.87
N GLU A 107 -2.63 -14.22 -5.14
CA GLU A 107 -3.63 -14.89 -4.29
C GLU A 107 -3.14 -15.21 -2.88
N ALA A 108 -1.83 -15.20 -2.64
CA ALA A 108 -1.22 -15.43 -1.34
C ALA A 108 -0.87 -14.12 -0.61
N GLY A 109 -1.14 -12.96 -1.21
CA GLY A 109 -0.86 -11.64 -0.63
C GLY A 109 0.55 -11.13 -0.88
N PHE A 110 1.31 -11.74 -1.80
CA PHE A 110 2.62 -11.23 -2.19
C PHE A 110 2.49 -10.15 -3.25
N ILE A 111 3.22 -9.06 -3.04
CA ILE A 111 3.31 -7.94 -3.96
C ILE A 111 4.36 -8.27 -5.02
N LYS A 112 3.94 -8.23 -6.28
CA LYS A 112 4.82 -8.50 -7.41
C LYS A 112 5.89 -7.40 -7.52
N ASP A 113 7.11 -7.83 -7.85
CA ASP A 113 8.28 -6.96 -8.07
C ASP A 113 8.70 -6.11 -6.85
N TRP A 114 8.23 -6.47 -5.65
CA TRP A 114 8.57 -5.79 -4.40
C TRP A 114 10.09 -5.67 -4.18
N LYS A 115 10.53 -4.47 -3.77
CA LYS A 115 11.94 -4.16 -3.51
C LYS A 115 12.24 -3.89 -2.04
N GLY A 116 11.24 -3.57 -1.23
CA GLY A 116 11.46 -3.11 0.14
C GLY A 116 12.30 -1.83 0.22
N ASP A 117 12.17 -0.95 -0.78
CA ASP A 117 12.95 0.29 -0.85
C ASP A 117 12.36 1.32 0.11
N LEU A 118 13.14 1.69 1.12
CA LEU A 118 12.73 2.61 2.19
C LEU A 118 13.32 4.01 2.01
N THR A 119 13.85 4.34 0.82
CA THR A 119 14.47 5.65 0.54
C THR A 119 13.61 6.82 1.02
N ASP A 120 12.31 6.87 0.68
CA ASP A 120 11.41 7.95 1.12
C ASP A 120 11.30 8.12 2.66
N PHE A 121 11.55 7.07 3.44
CA PHE A 121 11.49 7.15 4.92
C PHE A 121 12.79 7.66 5.56
N TYR A 122 13.89 7.66 4.80
CA TYR A 122 15.23 8.02 5.26
C TYR A 122 15.87 9.13 4.46
N ASP A 123 15.26 9.58 3.37
CA ASP A 123 15.61 10.82 2.70
C ASP A 123 15.36 11.94 3.72
N GLU A 124 16.48 12.41 4.28
CA GLU A 124 16.54 13.65 5.01
C GLU A 124 16.26 14.73 3.96
N ASP A 125 14.99 15.17 3.85
CA ASP A 125 14.72 16.40 3.12
C ASP A 125 15.61 17.50 3.71
N GLU A 126 16.61 17.90 2.89
CA GLU A 126 17.30 19.17 3.00
C GLU A 126 16.23 20.26 2.96
N ASP A 127 15.90 20.84 4.13
CA ASP A 127 15.48 22.23 4.28
C ASP A 127 15.78 22.76 5.70
#